data_AF-A0A4Z0RB83-F1
#
_entry.id   AF-A0A4Z0RB83-F1
#
_cell.length_a   1.000
_cell.length_b   1.000
_cell.length_c   1.000
_cell.angle_alpha   90.00
_cell.angle_beta   90.00
_cell.angle_gamma   90.00
#
_symmetry.space_group_name_H-M   'P 1'
#
loop_
_entity.id
_entity.type
_entity.pdbx_description
1 polymer ?
#
loop_
_entity_poly.entity_id
_entity_poly.type
_entity_poly.pdbx_seq_one_letter_code
_entity_poly.pdbx_strand_id
1 'polypeptide(L)'
;MDLDASTSKTRGKEVINNNKPFGLSLRSVSFALAHLAIIFLVSFIVWNLFADPKQGVWKLYPQPFGAVLFWFIMEVVFLVFMLEFWPFNRFRQPLMGLVTFLVSTVLAFLTVGILVLGVGAFEPAFNPSGAGWTATGMIVLLGFYCFGILPTSMGHWPWVDLGLKQPMVGIIEFFVGFFLTFIGYLVLIYPNVASWSASGKVILPLVTAVGWFYSVILSWLTIANALDNWPWNQMGSRGKTALVSLFGNFIIGTGIYFLFLALLKGFLIPVEAQKTIGAGITMWPAQLGVCIVFWILIWSIVFDNQPIDTIGRKVSRIVITYGLGLVSFYVYTRWFAVNVLHEAEIIKGFGGDPLTWVDLMVLVMLIYAVYFGSYGLTKR
;
A
#
# COMPACT_ATOMS: atom_id res chain seq x y z
N MET A 1 17.10 -11.86 32.23
CA MET A 1 18.11 -12.28 33.23
C MET A 1 19.45 -12.15 32.54
N ASP A 2 20.37 -11.42 33.16
CA ASP A 2 21.63 -10.96 32.59
C ASP A 2 22.82 -11.70 33.26
N LEU A 3 23.91 -11.83 32.49
CA LEU A 3 25.30 -12.24 32.84
C LEU A 3 25.57 -13.77 33.00
N ASP A 4 26.63 -14.40 32.47
CA ASP A 4 27.87 -13.90 31.83
C ASP A 4 28.65 -14.97 31.02
N ALA A 5 29.48 -14.45 30.10
CA ALA A 5 30.70 -14.93 29.43
C ALA A 5 31.12 -16.43 29.37
N SER A 6 31.38 -16.92 28.14
CA SER A 6 32.63 -17.67 27.90
C SER A 6 33.25 -17.30 26.56
N THR A 7 34.49 -16.81 26.63
CA THR A 7 35.37 -16.48 25.51
C THR A 7 36.07 -17.75 25.05
N SER A 8 35.80 -18.18 23.81
CA SER A 8 36.63 -19.15 23.10
C SER A 8 37.13 -18.51 21.82
N LYS A 9 38.39 -18.07 21.85
CA LYS A 9 39.18 -17.66 20.69
C LYS A 9 39.40 -18.89 19.80
N THR A 10 38.67 -19.01 18.71
CA THR A 10 39.12 -19.77 17.54
C THR A 10 39.15 -18.84 16.35
N ARG A 11 40.34 -18.29 16.10
CA ARG A 11 40.69 -17.46 14.95
C ARG A 11 40.76 -18.37 13.71
N GLY A 12 39.62 -18.89 13.27
CA GLY A 12 39.46 -19.50 11.96
C GLY A 12 39.39 -18.38 10.93
N LYS A 13 40.29 -18.41 9.96
CA LYS A 13 40.35 -17.45 8.85
C LYS A 13 38.95 -17.26 8.25
N GLU A 14 38.34 -16.11 8.49
CA GLU A 14 37.28 -15.60 7.62
C GLU A 14 37.88 -15.60 6.21
N VAL A 15 37.37 -16.51 5.36
CA VAL A 15 37.49 -16.32 3.93
C VAL A 15 36.73 -15.03 3.66
N ILE A 16 37.47 -13.92 3.61
CA ILE A 16 36.97 -12.64 3.13
C ILE A 16 36.51 -12.92 1.71
N ASN A 17 35.22 -13.20 1.57
CA ASN A 17 34.61 -13.46 0.30
C ASN A 17 34.56 -12.10 -0.41
N ASN A 18 35.65 -11.80 -1.12
CA ASN A 18 35.98 -10.52 -1.73
C ASN A 18 35.10 -10.21 -2.97
N ASN A 19 33.93 -10.84 -3.06
CA ASN A 19 33.00 -10.60 -4.14
C ASN A 19 32.38 -9.23 -3.91
N LYS A 20 32.85 -8.24 -4.68
CA LYS A 20 32.20 -6.93 -4.78
C LYS A 20 30.70 -7.18 -4.97
N PRO A 21 29.83 -6.54 -4.18
CA PRO A 21 28.41 -6.70 -4.34
C PRO A 21 28.03 -6.30 -5.78
N PHE A 22 27.28 -7.15 -6.45
CA PHE A 22 26.87 -6.93 -7.84
C PHE A 22 25.98 -5.68 -7.91
N GLY A 23 26.37 -4.71 -8.75
CA GLY A 23 25.59 -3.50 -8.99
C GLY A 23 26.39 -2.20 -8.84
N LEU A 24 25.69 -1.09 -9.03
CA LEU A 24 26.25 0.25 -8.93
C LEU A 24 26.20 0.71 -7.47
N SER A 25 27.36 1.07 -6.91
CA SER A 25 27.50 1.54 -5.54
C SER A 25 27.21 3.04 -5.45
N LEU A 26 26.15 3.41 -4.75
CA LEU A 26 25.62 4.77 -4.66
C LEU A 26 25.57 5.27 -3.21
N ARG A 27 25.81 6.56 -3.01
CA ARG A 27 25.52 7.23 -1.74
C ARG A 27 24.00 7.26 -1.51
N SER A 28 23.56 7.38 -0.25
CA SER A 28 22.14 7.30 0.15
C SER A 28 21.18 8.13 -0.71
N VAL A 29 21.50 9.40 -0.98
CA VAL A 29 20.63 10.27 -1.79
C VAL A 29 20.58 9.79 -3.25
N SER A 30 21.73 9.49 -3.85
CA SER A 30 21.80 9.00 -5.23
C SER A 30 21.13 7.64 -5.39
N PHE A 31 21.25 6.75 -4.40
CA PHE A 31 20.56 5.46 -4.35
C PHE A 31 19.05 5.65 -4.40
N ALA A 32 18.53 6.59 -3.62
CA ALA A 32 17.10 6.85 -3.56
C ALA A 32 16.56 7.57 -4.80
N LEU A 33 17.32 8.51 -5.36
CA LEU A 33 16.97 9.13 -6.65
C LEU A 33 16.98 8.11 -7.79
N ALA A 34 17.92 7.14 -7.78
CA ALA A 34 17.94 6.07 -8.77
C ALA A 34 16.69 5.16 -8.66
N HIS A 35 16.26 4.84 -7.43
CA HIS A 35 15.00 4.12 -7.22
C HIS A 35 13.80 4.88 -7.75
N LEU A 36 13.67 6.18 -7.40
CA LEU A 36 12.58 7.01 -7.91
C LEU A 36 12.54 7.04 -9.44
N ALA A 37 13.70 7.16 -10.08
CA ALA A 37 13.81 7.13 -11.53
C ALA A 37 13.37 5.78 -12.12
N ILE A 38 13.82 4.66 -11.55
CA ILE A 38 13.43 3.31 -11.99
C ILE A 38 11.93 3.11 -11.81
N ILE A 39 11.40 3.45 -10.64
CA ILE A 39 9.98 3.30 -10.31
C ILE A 39 9.14 4.08 -11.30
N PHE A 40 9.44 5.38 -11.48
CA PHE A 40 8.70 6.23 -12.39
C PHE A 40 8.79 5.76 -13.84
N LEU A 41 9.99 5.41 -14.32
CA LEU A 41 10.19 4.95 -15.70
C LEU A 41 9.44 3.65 -15.99
N VAL A 42 9.56 2.66 -15.09
CA VAL A 42 8.89 1.37 -15.27
C VAL A 42 7.37 1.53 -15.14
N SER A 43 6.87 2.32 -14.18
CA SER A 43 5.44 2.64 -14.09
C SER A 43 4.92 3.32 -15.35
N PHE A 44 5.67 4.26 -15.92
CA PHE A 44 5.29 4.93 -17.16
C PHE A 44 5.25 3.97 -18.36
N ILE A 45 6.21 3.03 -18.45
CA ILE A 45 6.20 1.98 -19.48
C ILE A 45 4.97 1.08 -19.31
N VAL A 46 4.70 0.61 -18.08
CA VAL A 46 3.53 -0.23 -17.80
C VAL A 46 2.24 0.51 -18.11
N TRP A 47 2.14 1.79 -17.75
CA TRP A 47 0.99 2.63 -18.07
C TRP A 47 0.77 2.77 -19.58
N ASN A 48 1.80 3.16 -20.33
CA ASN A 48 1.67 3.30 -21.80
C ASN A 48 1.40 1.99 -22.51
N LEU A 49 1.74 0.86 -21.90
CA LEU A 49 1.48 -0.43 -22.48
C LEU A 49 0.04 -0.91 -22.18
N PHE A 50 -0.40 -0.78 -20.93
CA PHE A 50 -1.66 -1.37 -20.47
C PHE A 50 -2.79 -0.39 -20.18
N ALA A 51 -2.50 0.81 -19.68
CA ALA A 51 -3.49 1.67 -19.04
C ALA A 51 -3.80 2.98 -19.80
N ASP A 52 -2.84 3.58 -20.49
CA ASP A 52 -3.05 4.90 -21.11
C ASP A 52 -4.27 4.91 -22.06
N PRO A 53 -5.29 5.77 -21.83
CA PRO A 53 -6.51 5.77 -22.64
C PRO A 53 -6.28 6.15 -24.11
N LYS A 54 -5.24 6.94 -24.39
CA LYS A 54 -4.97 7.51 -25.71
C LYS A 54 -3.97 6.67 -26.50
N GLN A 55 -2.83 6.37 -25.89
CA GLN A 55 -1.69 5.68 -26.54
C GLN A 55 -1.49 4.23 -26.07
N GLY A 56 -2.27 3.77 -25.09
CA GLY A 56 -2.22 2.41 -24.58
C GLY A 56 -2.34 1.35 -25.69
N VAL A 57 -1.50 0.32 -25.63
CA VAL A 57 -1.62 -0.83 -26.54
C VAL A 57 -2.88 -1.63 -26.22
N TRP A 58 -3.12 -1.92 -24.94
CA TRP A 58 -4.26 -2.73 -24.50
C TRP A 58 -5.44 -1.95 -23.91
N LYS A 59 -5.22 -0.71 -23.45
CA LYS A 59 -6.28 0.21 -22.96
C LYS A 59 -7.23 -0.43 -21.93
N LEU A 60 -6.65 -1.06 -20.92
CA LEU A 60 -7.35 -1.79 -19.85
C LEU A 60 -7.76 -0.89 -18.67
N TYR A 61 -7.53 0.42 -18.75
CA TYR A 61 -7.95 1.38 -17.74
C TYR A 61 -9.39 1.86 -18.00
N PRO A 62 -10.23 2.03 -16.96
CA PRO A 62 -9.91 1.83 -15.54
C PRO A 62 -9.90 0.36 -15.11
N GLN A 63 -10.75 -0.48 -15.72
CA GLN A 63 -10.87 -1.89 -15.41
C GLN A 63 -10.70 -2.71 -16.69
N PRO A 64 -10.02 -3.87 -16.63
CA PRO A 64 -9.61 -4.64 -15.43
C PRO A 64 -8.30 -4.20 -14.76
N PHE A 65 -7.60 -3.19 -15.31
CA PHE A 65 -6.26 -2.81 -14.85
C PHE A 65 -6.21 -2.52 -13.34
N GLY A 66 -7.11 -1.68 -12.83
CA GLY A 66 -7.14 -1.30 -11.42
C GLY A 66 -7.39 -2.48 -10.47
N ALA A 67 -8.33 -3.38 -10.80
CA ALA A 67 -8.61 -4.54 -9.96
C ALA A 67 -7.41 -5.48 -9.84
N VAL A 68 -6.73 -5.77 -10.96
CA VAL A 68 -5.51 -6.60 -10.95
C VAL A 68 -4.37 -5.91 -10.20
N LEU A 69 -4.19 -4.61 -10.41
CA LEU A 69 -3.20 -3.80 -9.69
C LEU A 69 -3.38 -3.91 -8.17
N PHE A 70 -4.60 -3.68 -7.67
CA PHE A 70 -4.88 -3.72 -6.23
C PHE A 70 -4.65 -5.12 -5.66
N TRP A 71 -5.15 -6.17 -6.31
CA TRP A 71 -4.92 -7.53 -5.84
C TRP A 71 -3.44 -7.92 -5.88
N PHE A 72 -2.67 -7.44 -6.86
CA PHE A 72 -1.22 -7.67 -6.86
C PHE A 72 -0.55 -7.02 -5.63
N ILE A 73 -0.90 -5.78 -5.28
CA ILE A 73 -0.41 -5.18 -4.03
C ILE A 73 -0.82 -6.03 -2.82
N MET A 74 -2.02 -6.60 -2.82
CA MET A 74 -2.47 -7.51 -1.77
C MET A 74 -1.63 -8.80 -1.69
N GLU A 75 -1.25 -9.39 -2.82
CA GLU A 75 -0.36 -10.56 -2.86
C GLU A 75 1.03 -10.23 -2.29
N VAL A 76 1.52 -8.99 -2.46
CA VAL A 76 2.74 -8.54 -1.75
C VAL A 76 2.55 -8.63 -0.24
N VAL A 77 1.43 -8.15 0.29
CA VAL A 77 1.14 -8.23 1.73
C VAL A 77 1.16 -9.68 2.21
N PHE A 78 0.50 -10.58 1.49
CA PHE A 78 0.45 -12.01 1.85
C PHE A 78 1.83 -12.67 1.82
N LEU A 79 2.56 -12.54 0.72
CA LEU A 79 3.81 -13.27 0.53
C LEU A 79 4.99 -12.66 1.30
N VAL A 80 5.02 -11.34 1.45
CA VAL A 80 6.14 -10.63 2.07
C VAL A 80 5.88 -10.28 3.51
N PHE A 81 4.76 -9.64 3.82
CA PHE A 81 4.56 -9.13 5.18
C PHE A 81 4.10 -10.25 6.11
N MET A 82 3.24 -11.14 5.63
CA MET A 82 2.68 -12.20 6.48
C MET A 82 3.57 -13.44 6.48
N LEU A 83 3.96 -13.91 5.29
CA LEU A 83 4.80 -15.11 5.16
C LEU A 83 6.30 -14.81 5.22
N GLU A 84 6.75 -13.56 5.27
CA GLU A 84 8.17 -13.17 5.35
C GLU A 84 9.06 -13.85 4.30
N PHE A 85 8.57 -13.94 3.06
CA PHE A 85 9.24 -14.69 1.97
C PHE A 85 9.51 -16.16 2.26
N TRP A 86 8.87 -16.77 3.27
CA TRP A 86 9.11 -18.16 3.66
C TRP A 86 9.07 -19.16 2.48
N PRO A 87 8.15 -19.06 1.51
CA PRO A 87 8.13 -19.97 0.35
C PRO A 87 9.33 -19.82 -0.59
N PHE A 88 10.00 -18.65 -0.57
CA PHE A 88 11.00 -18.24 -1.56
C PHE A 88 12.40 -18.09 -1.00
N ASN A 89 12.57 -18.19 0.33
CA ASN A 89 13.83 -17.97 1.04
C ASN A 89 15.01 -18.86 0.59
N ARG A 90 14.74 -19.94 -0.16
CA ARG A 90 15.75 -20.84 -0.72
C ARG A 90 16.44 -20.27 -1.96
N PHE A 91 15.83 -19.30 -2.64
CA PHE A 91 16.38 -18.70 -3.85
C PHE A 91 17.26 -17.49 -3.52
N ARG A 92 18.25 -17.21 -4.38
CA ARG A 92 19.06 -15.99 -4.32
C ARG A 92 18.60 -14.99 -5.37
N GLN A 93 18.91 -13.70 -5.18
CA GLN A 93 18.63 -12.70 -6.20
C GLN A 93 19.47 -12.96 -7.48
N PRO A 94 18.91 -12.72 -8.68
CA PRO A 94 17.58 -12.14 -8.94
C PRO A 94 16.44 -13.17 -9.02
N LEU A 95 16.75 -14.47 -8.87
CA LEU A 95 15.77 -15.55 -9.04
C LEU A 95 14.67 -15.50 -7.97
N MET A 96 15.01 -15.16 -6.73
CA MET A 96 14.00 -14.97 -5.66
C MET A 96 12.96 -13.92 -6.09
N GLY A 97 13.41 -12.73 -6.52
CA GLY A 97 12.51 -11.68 -6.98
C GLY A 97 11.68 -12.07 -8.19
N LEU A 98 12.28 -12.78 -9.16
CA LEU A 98 11.56 -13.26 -10.34
C LEU A 98 10.47 -14.27 -9.99
N VAL A 99 10.78 -15.28 -9.15
CA VAL A 99 9.80 -16.30 -8.76
C VAL A 99 8.68 -15.68 -7.95
N THR A 100 8.99 -14.80 -6.98
CA THR A 100 7.96 -14.09 -6.21
C THR A 100 7.09 -13.23 -7.12
N PHE A 101 7.68 -12.45 -8.04
CA PHE A 101 6.93 -11.65 -9.01
C PHE A 101 5.96 -12.48 -9.85
N LEU A 102 6.42 -13.60 -10.41
CA LEU A 102 5.59 -14.48 -11.24
C LEU A 102 4.45 -15.11 -10.44
N VAL A 103 4.73 -15.62 -9.23
CA VAL A 103 3.70 -16.20 -8.36
C VAL A 103 2.66 -15.17 -7.98
N SER A 104 3.06 -13.98 -7.52
CA SER A 104 2.14 -12.90 -7.18
C SER A 104 1.31 -12.44 -8.37
N THR A 105 1.91 -12.37 -9.56
CA THR A 105 1.18 -12.02 -10.79
C THR A 105 0.08 -13.03 -11.07
N VAL A 106 0.42 -14.33 -11.08
CA VAL A 106 -0.55 -15.41 -11.33
C VAL A 106 -1.66 -15.39 -10.27
N LEU A 107 -1.32 -15.24 -8.99
CA LEU A 107 -2.30 -15.18 -7.91
C LEU A 107 -3.22 -13.97 -8.04
N ALA A 108 -2.70 -12.78 -8.36
CA ALA A 108 -3.51 -11.58 -8.55
C ALA A 108 -4.54 -11.77 -9.68
N PHE A 109 -4.12 -12.28 -10.84
CA PHE A 109 -5.03 -12.57 -11.95
C PHE A 109 -6.03 -13.67 -11.60
N LEU A 110 -5.58 -14.73 -10.92
CA LEU A 110 -6.44 -15.84 -10.50
C LEU A 110 -7.51 -15.36 -9.52
N THR A 111 -7.15 -14.60 -8.50
CA THR A 111 -8.07 -14.07 -7.49
C THR A 111 -9.11 -13.14 -8.11
N VAL A 112 -8.68 -12.21 -8.97
CA VAL A 112 -9.60 -11.34 -9.71
C VAL A 112 -10.52 -12.15 -10.61
N GLY A 113 -9.99 -13.14 -11.34
CA GLY A 113 -10.78 -14.03 -12.19
C GLY A 113 -11.80 -14.84 -11.41
N ILE A 114 -11.43 -15.39 -10.25
CA ILE A 114 -12.33 -16.14 -9.37
C ILE A 114 -13.45 -15.24 -8.86
N LEU A 115 -13.14 -14.02 -8.41
CA LEU A 115 -14.16 -13.10 -7.89
C LEU A 115 -15.10 -12.62 -8.99
N VAL A 116 -14.55 -12.15 -10.10
CA VAL A 116 -15.35 -11.52 -11.16
C VAL A 116 -16.10 -12.56 -12.01
N LEU A 117 -15.44 -13.65 -12.41
CA LEU A 117 -16.04 -14.66 -13.29
C LEU A 117 -16.66 -15.83 -12.52
N GLY A 118 -16.05 -16.23 -11.40
CA GLY A 118 -16.57 -17.31 -10.56
C GLY A 118 -17.71 -16.83 -9.66
N VAL A 119 -17.41 -15.92 -8.73
CA VAL A 119 -18.40 -15.37 -7.79
C VAL A 119 -19.44 -14.52 -8.52
N GLY A 120 -19.02 -13.69 -9.49
CA GLY A 120 -19.92 -12.88 -10.31
C GLY A 120 -20.91 -13.68 -11.17
N ALA A 121 -20.72 -15.00 -11.36
CA ALA A 121 -21.69 -15.85 -12.06
C ALA A 121 -22.95 -16.13 -11.22
N PHE A 122 -22.87 -16.03 -9.89
CA PHE A 122 -24.01 -16.30 -9.00
C PHE A 122 -24.33 -15.14 -8.05
N GLU A 123 -23.39 -14.22 -7.80
CA GLU A 123 -23.61 -13.00 -7.04
C GLU A 123 -23.49 -11.76 -7.94
N PRO A 124 -24.61 -11.11 -8.30
CA PRO A 124 -24.62 -9.94 -9.19
C PRO A 124 -23.71 -8.80 -8.78
N ALA A 125 -23.44 -8.62 -7.48
CA ALA A 125 -22.52 -7.59 -6.98
C ALA A 125 -21.08 -7.75 -7.53
N PHE A 126 -20.68 -8.97 -7.88
CA PHE A 126 -19.36 -9.29 -8.43
C PHE A 126 -19.35 -9.41 -9.96
N ASN A 127 -20.49 -9.17 -10.62
CA ASN A 127 -20.59 -9.31 -12.07
C ASN A 127 -19.79 -8.22 -12.80
N PRO A 128 -18.95 -8.57 -13.81
CA PRO A 128 -18.12 -7.63 -14.56
C PRO A 128 -18.91 -6.58 -15.34
N SER A 129 -20.15 -6.89 -15.73
CA SER A 129 -21.05 -5.97 -16.44
C SER A 129 -21.70 -4.93 -15.53
N GLY A 130 -21.48 -5.05 -14.21
CA GLY A 130 -21.99 -4.13 -13.18
C GLY A 130 -20.87 -3.64 -12.26
N ALA A 131 -21.13 -3.66 -10.95
CA ALA A 131 -20.19 -3.16 -9.95
C ALA A 131 -19.03 -4.14 -9.62
N GLY A 132 -18.91 -5.26 -10.34
CA GLY A 132 -18.06 -6.38 -9.95
C GLY A 132 -16.57 -6.07 -9.81
N TRP A 133 -16.04 -5.27 -10.72
CA TRP A 133 -14.65 -4.79 -10.65
C TRP A 133 -14.42 -3.90 -9.43
N THR A 134 -15.37 -3.02 -9.13
CA THR A 134 -15.33 -2.14 -7.96
C THR A 134 -15.44 -2.97 -6.69
N ALA A 135 -16.41 -3.86 -6.58
CA ALA A 135 -16.58 -4.76 -5.42
C ALA A 135 -15.30 -5.57 -5.15
N THR A 136 -14.71 -6.14 -6.20
CA THR A 136 -13.46 -6.89 -6.15
C THR A 136 -12.29 -6.02 -5.67
N GLY A 137 -12.14 -4.80 -6.18
CA GLY A 137 -11.09 -3.87 -5.75
C GLY A 137 -11.28 -3.37 -4.31
N MET A 138 -12.53 -3.19 -3.86
CA MET A 138 -12.81 -2.66 -2.53
C MET A 138 -12.54 -3.66 -1.40
N ILE A 139 -12.51 -4.96 -1.69
CA ILE A 139 -11.99 -5.97 -0.75
C ILE A 139 -10.54 -5.63 -0.37
N VAL A 140 -9.73 -5.25 -1.36
CA VAL A 140 -8.30 -4.95 -1.14
C VAL A 140 -8.13 -3.76 -0.22
N LEU A 141 -8.98 -2.73 -0.31
CA LEU A 141 -8.89 -1.57 0.58
C LEU A 141 -8.97 -1.98 2.06
N LEU A 142 -9.96 -2.82 2.40
CA LEU A 142 -10.12 -3.35 3.76
C LEU A 142 -9.02 -4.36 4.11
N GLY A 143 -8.68 -5.22 3.13
CA GLY A 143 -7.62 -6.21 3.25
C GLY A 143 -6.29 -5.58 3.62
N PHE A 144 -5.88 -4.56 2.89
CA PHE A 144 -4.56 -3.95 3.04
C PHE A 144 -4.28 -3.52 4.48
N TYR A 145 -5.28 -2.94 5.16
CA TYR A 145 -5.19 -2.66 6.60
C TYR A 145 -5.24 -3.92 7.46
N CYS A 146 -6.27 -4.75 7.31
CA CYS A 146 -6.55 -5.88 8.20
C CYS A 146 -5.46 -6.95 8.19
N PHE A 147 -4.84 -7.18 7.03
CA PHE A 147 -3.71 -8.10 6.91
C PHE A 147 -2.39 -7.41 7.20
N GLY A 148 -2.20 -6.15 6.78
CA GLY A 148 -0.94 -5.44 6.96
C GLY A 148 -0.63 -5.03 8.40
N ILE A 149 -1.64 -4.73 9.22
CA ILE A 149 -1.44 -4.30 10.61
C ILE A 149 -0.92 -5.42 11.52
N LEU A 150 -1.25 -6.69 11.21
CA LEU A 150 -0.87 -7.87 11.99
C LEU A 150 0.66 -8.06 12.07
N PRO A 151 1.39 -8.14 10.94
CA PRO A 151 2.84 -8.27 10.97
C PRO A 151 3.57 -6.96 11.33
N THR A 152 2.94 -5.80 11.10
CA THR A 152 3.60 -4.49 11.32
C THR A 152 3.38 -3.96 12.73
N SER A 153 2.31 -3.21 12.98
CA SER A 153 2.09 -2.53 14.26
C SER A 153 1.80 -3.50 15.41
N MET A 154 1.19 -4.66 15.12
CA MET A 154 0.97 -5.72 16.12
C MET A 154 2.18 -6.65 16.27
N GLY A 155 3.15 -6.62 15.33
CA GLY A 155 4.38 -7.40 15.39
C GLY A 155 4.14 -8.89 15.58
N HIS A 156 3.18 -9.45 14.83
CA HIS A 156 2.75 -10.85 14.90
C HIS A 156 2.17 -11.32 16.24
N TRP A 157 1.75 -10.39 17.09
CA TRP A 157 1.11 -10.74 18.36
C TRP A 157 -0.30 -11.32 18.12
N PRO A 158 -0.72 -12.37 18.88
CA PRO A 158 -0.01 -13.05 19.97
C PRO A 158 0.85 -14.26 19.54
N TRP A 159 0.93 -14.55 18.25
CA TRP A 159 1.45 -15.84 17.73
C TRP A 159 2.91 -16.08 18.08
N VAL A 160 3.74 -15.05 17.95
CA VAL A 160 5.18 -15.14 18.29
C VAL A 160 5.42 -15.26 19.78
N ASP A 161 4.55 -14.67 20.62
CA ASP A 161 4.62 -14.81 22.07
C ASP A 161 4.26 -16.25 22.52
N LEU A 162 3.48 -16.96 21.71
CA LEU A 162 3.19 -18.40 21.87
C LEU A 162 4.30 -19.30 21.29
N GLY A 163 5.38 -18.73 20.76
CA GLY A 163 6.51 -19.48 20.20
C GLY A 163 6.30 -20.00 18.78
N LEU A 164 5.24 -19.56 18.08
CA LEU A 164 5.01 -19.94 16.69
C LEU A 164 6.01 -19.27 15.76
N LYS A 165 6.32 -19.94 14.65
CA LYS A 165 7.26 -19.49 13.60
C LYS A 165 6.60 -19.60 12.23
N GLN A 166 7.22 -19.00 11.22
CA GLN A 166 6.81 -19.20 9.83
C GLN A 166 6.89 -20.68 9.44
N PRO A 167 5.92 -21.21 8.67
CA PRO A 167 4.82 -20.48 8.02
C PRO A 167 3.54 -20.37 8.88
N MET A 168 3.53 -20.93 10.10
CA MET A 168 2.31 -21.00 10.92
C MET A 168 1.80 -19.62 11.32
N VAL A 169 2.70 -18.69 11.64
CA VAL A 169 2.34 -17.30 11.97
C VAL A 169 1.60 -16.66 10.79
N GLY A 170 2.20 -16.65 9.59
CA GLY A 170 1.55 -16.05 8.42
C GLY A 170 0.24 -16.73 8.01
N ILE A 171 0.12 -18.06 8.17
CA ILE A 171 -1.14 -18.77 7.89
C ILE A 171 -2.24 -18.35 8.88
N ILE A 172 -1.94 -18.28 10.18
CA ILE A 172 -2.93 -17.84 11.18
C ILE A 172 -3.35 -16.40 10.92
N GLU A 173 -2.38 -15.52 10.67
CA GLU A 173 -2.66 -14.13 10.32
C GLU A 173 -3.50 -14.02 9.06
N PHE A 174 -3.36 -14.93 8.09
CA PHE A 174 -4.17 -14.91 6.87
C PHE A 174 -5.63 -15.13 7.21
N PHE A 175 -5.94 -16.13 8.04
CA PHE A 175 -7.32 -16.37 8.46
C PHE A 175 -7.89 -15.26 9.34
N VAL A 176 -7.07 -14.68 10.23
CA VAL A 176 -7.48 -13.55 11.07
C VAL A 176 -7.74 -12.30 10.22
N GLY A 177 -6.82 -11.95 9.34
CA GLY A 177 -6.96 -10.84 8.40
C GLY A 177 -8.17 -11.03 7.51
N PHE A 178 -8.37 -12.22 6.95
CA PHE A 178 -9.53 -12.58 6.14
C PHE A 178 -10.84 -12.37 6.92
N PHE A 179 -10.93 -12.86 8.15
CA PHE A 179 -12.12 -12.69 8.99
C PHE A 179 -12.43 -11.21 9.24
N LEU A 180 -11.43 -10.40 9.57
CA LEU A 180 -11.60 -8.96 9.79
C LEU A 180 -12.01 -8.23 8.51
N THR A 181 -11.36 -8.54 7.39
CA THR A 181 -11.70 -7.99 6.06
C THR A 181 -13.11 -8.37 5.65
N PHE A 182 -13.51 -9.62 5.87
CA PHE A 182 -14.83 -10.11 5.54
C PHE A 182 -15.93 -9.38 6.32
N ILE A 183 -15.74 -9.19 7.63
CA ILE A 183 -16.65 -8.38 8.45
C ILE A 183 -16.72 -6.94 7.93
N GLY A 184 -15.56 -6.31 7.73
CA GLY A 184 -15.51 -4.95 7.18
C GLY A 184 -16.23 -4.84 5.84
N TYR A 185 -16.07 -5.83 4.97
CA TYR A 185 -16.66 -5.86 3.63
C TYR A 185 -18.18 -5.99 3.71
N LEU A 186 -18.68 -6.93 4.52
CA LEU A 186 -20.11 -7.13 4.72
C LEU A 186 -20.80 -5.90 5.33
N VAL A 187 -20.10 -5.14 6.17
CA VAL A 187 -20.67 -3.99 6.88
C VAL A 187 -20.59 -2.71 6.04
N LEU A 188 -19.46 -2.46 5.37
CA LEU A 188 -19.17 -1.17 4.74
C LEU A 188 -19.30 -1.17 3.21
N ILE A 189 -19.02 -2.29 2.55
CA ILE A 189 -18.89 -2.33 1.09
C ILE A 189 -20.04 -3.07 0.45
N TYR A 190 -20.27 -4.32 0.84
CA TYR A 190 -21.26 -5.20 0.22
C TYR A 190 -22.66 -4.57 0.13
N PRO A 191 -23.20 -3.90 1.17
CA PRO A 191 -24.51 -3.26 1.10
C PRO A 191 -24.59 -2.11 0.09
N ASN A 192 -23.46 -1.55 -0.36
CA ASN A 192 -23.42 -0.51 -1.39
C ASN A 192 -23.44 -1.07 -2.82
N VAL A 193 -23.07 -2.33 -3.02
CA VAL A 193 -22.97 -2.97 -4.34
C VAL A 193 -23.98 -4.10 -4.56
N ALA A 194 -24.60 -4.56 -3.48
CA ALA A 194 -25.63 -5.58 -3.52
C ALA A 194 -26.94 -5.07 -4.12
N SER A 195 -27.47 -5.80 -5.10
CA SER A 195 -28.71 -5.46 -5.82
C SER A 195 -29.96 -5.41 -4.92
N TRP A 196 -29.95 -6.14 -3.81
CA TRP A 196 -31.06 -6.23 -2.85
C TRP A 196 -31.06 -5.11 -1.80
N SER A 197 -29.98 -4.33 -1.70
CA SER A 197 -29.88 -3.24 -0.72
C SER A 197 -30.55 -1.99 -1.28
N ALA A 198 -31.65 -1.57 -0.65
CA ALA A 198 -32.33 -0.33 -1.04
C ALA A 198 -31.42 0.89 -0.79
N SER A 199 -31.34 1.81 -1.75
CA SER A 199 -30.64 3.09 -1.62
C SER A 199 -31.13 3.82 -0.36
N GLY A 200 -30.33 3.82 0.71
CA GLY A 200 -30.68 4.41 2.00
C GLY A 200 -30.49 3.50 3.23
N LYS A 201 -30.22 2.20 3.07
CA LYS A 201 -29.91 1.28 4.19
C LYS A 201 -28.41 0.98 4.37
N VAL A 202 -27.54 1.82 3.83
CA VAL A 202 -26.08 1.67 3.98
C VAL A 202 -25.59 2.50 5.15
N ILE A 203 -24.66 1.95 5.95
CA ILE A 203 -24.06 2.67 7.08
C ILE A 203 -23.26 3.88 6.59
N LEU A 204 -22.53 3.69 5.50
CA LEU A 204 -21.71 4.71 4.87
C LEU A 204 -21.79 4.56 3.35
N PRO A 205 -22.04 5.64 2.58
CA PRO A 205 -21.95 5.58 1.13
C PRO A 205 -20.56 5.13 0.69
N LEU A 206 -20.47 4.31 -0.36
CA LEU A 206 -19.22 3.70 -0.82
C LEU A 206 -18.09 4.72 -0.99
N VAL A 207 -18.35 5.83 -1.69
CA VAL A 207 -17.36 6.91 -1.93
C VAL A 207 -16.80 7.49 -0.63
N THR A 208 -17.64 7.59 0.42
CA THR A 208 -17.24 8.06 1.74
C THR A 208 -16.47 6.99 2.50
N ALA A 209 -16.90 5.73 2.42
CA ALA A 209 -16.20 4.60 3.03
C ALA A 209 -14.77 4.48 2.48
N VAL A 210 -14.58 4.69 1.18
CA VAL A 210 -13.26 4.69 0.54
C VAL A 210 -12.37 5.79 1.11
N GLY A 211 -12.82 7.05 1.10
CA GLY A 211 -12.02 8.17 1.61
C GLY A 211 -11.69 8.03 3.08
N TRP A 212 -12.66 7.62 3.90
CA TRP A 212 -12.48 7.42 5.33
C TRP A 212 -11.52 6.28 5.64
N PHE A 213 -11.74 5.09 5.06
CA PHE A 213 -10.92 3.92 5.36
C PHE A 213 -9.49 4.07 4.82
N TYR A 214 -9.30 4.72 3.68
CA TYR A 214 -7.95 5.06 3.22
C TYR A 214 -7.23 6.01 4.19
N SER A 215 -7.95 6.90 4.87
CA SER A 215 -7.36 7.74 5.92
C SER A 215 -6.92 6.92 7.15
N VAL A 216 -7.60 5.82 7.45
CA VAL A 216 -7.17 4.82 8.45
C VAL A 216 -5.88 4.11 8.01
N ILE A 217 -5.79 3.71 6.73
CA ILE A 217 -4.57 3.14 6.14
C ILE A 217 -3.41 4.14 6.24
N LEU A 218 -3.64 5.41 5.86
CA LEU A 218 -2.63 6.46 5.96
C LEU A 218 -2.17 6.66 7.41
N SER A 219 -3.09 6.67 8.38
CA SER A 219 -2.75 6.72 9.81
C SER A 219 -1.82 5.57 10.18
N TRP A 220 -2.20 4.34 9.83
CA TRP A 220 -1.41 3.15 10.14
C TRP A 220 -0.03 3.19 9.51
N LEU A 221 0.06 3.47 8.21
CA LEU A 221 1.35 3.52 7.52
C LEU A 221 2.23 4.67 8.04
N THR A 222 1.65 5.82 8.34
CA THR A 222 2.38 6.93 8.96
C THR A 222 2.96 6.50 10.29
N ILE A 223 2.16 5.86 11.14
CA ILE A 223 2.63 5.45 12.46
C ILE A 223 3.65 4.32 12.37
N ALA A 224 3.36 3.26 11.60
CA ALA A 224 4.23 2.10 11.47
C ALA A 224 5.56 2.45 10.78
N ASN A 225 5.55 3.27 9.73
CA ASN A 225 6.72 3.52 8.89
C ASN A 225 7.40 4.86 9.17
N ALA A 226 6.64 5.96 9.29
CA ALA A 226 7.25 7.27 9.49
C ALA A 226 7.58 7.56 10.96
N LEU A 227 6.81 7.01 11.90
CA LEU A 227 6.95 7.26 13.33
C LEU A 227 7.57 6.11 14.13
N ASP A 228 8.04 5.05 13.48
CA ASP A 228 8.61 3.86 14.12
C ASP A 228 7.66 3.26 15.19
N ASN A 229 6.37 3.16 14.80
CA ASN A 229 5.25 2.72 15.64
C ASN A 229 4.96 3.61 16.87
N TRP A 230 5.43 4.86 16.90
CA TRP A 230 5.07 5.84 17.93
C TRP A 230 3.69 6.47 17.64
N PRO A 231 2.80 6.60 18.64
CA PRO A 231 3.01 6.39 20.07
C PRO A 231 2.69 4.98 20.59
N TRP A 232 2.27 4.05 19.74
CA TRP A 232 1.80 2.73 20.16
C TRP A 232 2.85 1.93 20.93
N ASN A 233 4.12 2.03 20.53
CA ASN A 233 5.24 1.36 21.20
C ASN A 233 5.48 1.84 22.65
N GLN A 234 4.84 2.92 23.11
CA GLN A 234 4.94 3.42 24.49
C GLN A 234 3.97 2.74 25.46
N MET A 235 3.11 1.84 24.99
CA MET A 235 2.05 1.22 25.81
C MET A 235 2.55 0.14 26.79
N GLY A 236 3.85 -0.15 26.82
CA GLY A 236 4.52 -0.96 27.84
C GLY A 236 4.35 -2.49 27.71
N SER A 237 3.38 -2.99 26.93
CA SER A 237 3.28 -4.41 26.58
C SER A 237 2.95 -4.61 25.10
N ARG A 238 3.38 -5.75 24.54
CA ARG A 238 3.10 -6.13 23.13
C ARG A 238 1.61 -6.22 22.86
N GLY A 239 0.84 -6.88 23.74
CA GLY A 239 -0.61 -6.99 23.59
C GLY A 239 -1.34 -5.64 23.66
N LYS A 240 -0.94 -4.73 24.57
CA LYS A 240 -1.51 -3.37 24.61
C LYS A 240 -1.15 -2.58 23.34
N THR A 241 0.10 -2.65 22.91
CA THR A 241 0.56 -2.03 21.67
C THR A 241 -0.26 -2.53 20.48
N ALA A 242 -0.47 -3.85 20.39
CA ALA A 242 -1.25 -4.47 19.33
C ALA A 242 -2.70 -3.97 19.32
N LEU A 243 -3.41 -4.08 20.45
CA LEU A 243 -4.82 -3.65 20.54
C LEU A 243 -4.99 -2.15 20.31
N VAL A 244 -4.14 -1.32 20.91
CA VAL A 244 -4.21 0.13 20.71
C VAL A 244 -3.86 0.50 19.28
N SER A 245 -2.90 -0.16 18.64
CA SER A 245 -2.62 0.10 17.23
C SER A 245 -3.78 -0.28 16.33
N LEU A 246 -4.47 -1.39 16.62
CA LEU A 246 -5.61 -1.88 15.83
C LEU A 246 -6.80 -0.91 15.85
N PHE A 247 -7.12 -0.32 17.01
CA PHE A 247 -8.27 0.59 17.14
C PHE A 247 -7.89 2.08 17.06
N GLY A 248 -6.72 2.45 17.58
CA GLY A 248 -6.24 3.83 17.61
C GLY A 248 -6.04 4.44 16.22
N ASN A 249 -5.65 3.62 15.23
CA ASN A 249 -5.57 4.04 13.84
C ASN A 249 -6.93 4.45 13.25
N PHE A 250 -8.06 3.88 13.72
CA PHE A 250 -9.38 4.34 13.29
C PHE A 250 -9.69 5.74 13.81
N ILE A 251 -9.31 6.03 15.06
CA ILE A 251 -9.54 7.35 15.67
C ILE A 251 -8.71 8.41 14.94
N ILE A 252 -7.41 8.18 14.80
CA ILE A 252 -6.49 9.11 14.12
C ILE A 252 -6.88 9.23 12.64
N GLY A 253 -7.15 8.11 11.96
CA GLY A 253 -7.57 8.08 10.56
C GLY A 253 -8.87 8.85 10.32
N THR A 254 -9.83 8.79 11.25
CA THR A 254 -11.06 9.61 11.17
C THR A 254 -10.75 11.10 11.27
N GLY A 255 -9.83 11.50 12.16
CA GLY A 255 -9.35 12.88 12.22
C GLY A 255 -8.67 13.32 10.92
N ILE A 256 -7.80 12.48 10.36
CA ILE A 256 -7.14 12.72 9.07
C ILE A 256 -8.17 12.89 7.94
N TYR A 257 -9.20 12.06 7.91
CA TYR A 257 -10.26 12.14 6.89
C TYR A 257 -10.91 13.52 6.85
N PHE A 258 -11.34 14.05 8.01
CA PHE A 258 -11.96 15.37 8.06
C PHE A 258 -10.96 16.50 7.78
N LEU A 259 -9.72 16.38 8.25
CA LEU A 259 -8.65 17.32 7.94
C LEU A 259 -8.40 17.40 6.42
N PHE A 260 -8.32 16.24 5.76
CA PHE A 260 -8.09 16.17 4.32
C PHE A 260 -9.27 16.70 3.54
N LEU A 261 -10.50 16.40 3.94
CA LEU A 261 -11.67 17.01 3.34
C LEU A 261 -11.65 18.54 3.43
N ALA A 262 -11.31 19.08 4.59
CA ALA A 262 -11.22 20.53 4.79
C ALA A 262 -10.12 21.13 3.90
N LEU A 263 -8.94 20.50 3.84
CA LEU A 263 -7.83 20.93 2.99
C LEU A 263 -8.15 20.86 1.51
N LEU A 264 -8.79 19.78 1.06
CA LEU A 264 -9.17 19.55 -0.33
C LEU A 264 -10.22 20.58 -0.78
N LYS A 265 -11.27 20.78 0.01
CA LYS A 265 -12.33 21.76 -0.29
C LYS A 265 -11.86 23.20 -0.14
N GLY A 266 -10.98 23.47 0.80
CA GLY A 266 -10.51 24.82 1.11
C GLY A 266 -9.44 25.33 0.14
N PHE A 267 -8.54 24.46 -0.31
CA PHE A 267 -7.30 24.91 -0.95
C PHE A 267 -6.89 24.13 -2.20
N LEU A 268 -7.07 22.81 -2.25
CA LEU A 268 -6.47 21.99 -3.31
C LEU A 268 -7.37 21.77 -4.53
N ILE A 269 -8.69 21.65 -4.32
CA ILE A 269 -9.67 21.40 -5.38
C ILE A 269 -10.40 22.70 -5.74
N PRO A 270 -10.41 23.14 -7.02
CA PRO A 270 -11.17 24.32 -7.46
C PRO A 270 -12.67 24.21 -7.18
N VAL A 271 -13.33 25.32 -6.88
CA VAL A 271 -14.77 25.34 -6.54
C VAL A 271 -15.62 24.76 -7.67
N GLU A 272 -15.26 25.02 -8.92
CA GLU A 272 -15.93 24.49 -10.11
C GLU A 272 -15.80 22.97 -10.18
N ALA A 273 -14.61 22.43 -9.91
CA ALA A 273 -14.39 20.99 -9.84
C ALA A 273 -15.18 20.36 -8.70
N GLN A 274 -15.26 21.02 -7.54
CA GLN A 274 -16.06 20.53 -6.41
C GLN A 274 -17.54 20.38 -6.77
N LYS A 275 -18.10 21.33 -7.55
CA LYS A 275 -19.48 21.25 -8.05
C LYS A 275 -19.67 20.06 -8.99
N THR A 276 -18.74 19.84 -9.92
CA THR A 276 -18.78 18.70 -10.85
C THR A 276 -18.65 17.36 -10.13
N ILE A 277 -17.75 17.27 -9.16
CA ILE A 277 -17.52 16.05 -8.36
C ILE A 277 -18.74 15.74 -7.46
N GLY A 278 -19.38 16.77 -6.92
CA GLY A 278 -20.56 16.63 -6.06
C GLY A 278 -20.27 15.76 -4.82
N ALA A 279 -21.15 14.78 -4.56
CA ALA A 279 -21.01 13.86 -3.43
C ALA A 279 -19.74 12.99 -3.50
N GLY A 280 -19.17 12.79 -4.69
CA GLY A 280 -17.93 12.04 -4.87
C GLY A 280 -16.72 12.64 -4.16
N ILE A 281 -16.80 13.90 -3.70
CA ILE A 281 -15.69 14.59 -3.03
C ILE A 281 -15.24 13.87 -1.75
N THR A 282 -16.11 13.05 -1.17
CA THR A 282 -15.79 12.26 0.02
C THR A 282 -14.81 11.13 -0.24
N MET A 283 -14.53 10.76 -1.49
CA MET A 283 -13.47 9.80 -1.83
C MET A 283 -12.08 10.45 -1.98
N TRP A 284 -12.02 11.77 -2.17
CA TRP A 284 -10.78 12.48 -2.46
C TRP A 284 -9.73 12.47 -1.34
N PRO A 285 -10.08 12.30 -0.05
CA PRO A 285 -9.09 12.00 0.98
C PRO A 285 -8.24 10.75 0.66
N ALA A 286 -8.79 9.74 -0.03
CA ALA A 286 -7.99 8.60 -0.51
C ALA A 286 -7.02 9.02 -1.63
N GLN A 287 -7.48 9.86 -2.56
CA GLN A 287 -6.69 10.39 -3.67
C GLN A 287 -5.50 11.25 -3.20
N LEU A 288 -5.67 12.02 -2.12
CA LEU A 288 -4.56 12.71 -1.48
C LEU A 288 -3.71 11.75 -0.63
N GLY A 289 -4.37 10.83 0.08
CA GLY A 289 -3.72 9.88 0.97
C GLY A 289 -2.70 8.99 0.24
N VAL A 290 -3.04 8.47 -0.93
CA VAL A 290 -2.16 7.61 -1.74
C VAL A 290 -0.87 8.33 -2.15
N CYS A 291 -0.95 9.60 -2.54
CA CYS A 291 0.23 10.43 -2.83
C CYS A 291 1.15 10.54 -1.62
N ILE A 292 0.60 10.67 -0.41
CA ILE A 292 1.38 10.74 0.84
C ILE A 292 1.94 9.37 1.20
N VAL A 293 1.14 8.30 1.08
CA VAL A 293 1.54 6.91 1.32
C VAL A 293 2.74 6.55 0.45
N PHE A 294 2.74 6.93 -0.83
CA PHE A 294 3.89 6.71 -1.70
C PHE A 294 5.19 7.27 -1.11
N TRP A 295 5.18 8.51 -0.62
CA TRP A 295 6.38 9.11 0.00
C TRP A 295 6.74 8.49 1.34
N ILE A 296 5.76 8.06 2.13
CA ILE A 296 6.01 7.32 3.38
C ILE A 296 6.74 6.00 3.07
N LEU A 297 6.26 5.25 2.08
CA LEU A 297 6.85 3.97 1.69
C LEU A 297 8.19 4.12 0.99
N ILE A 298 8.35 5.10 0.10
CA ILE A 298 9.65 5.45 -0.48
C ILE A 298 10.65 5.78 0.62
N TRP A 299 10.23 6.56 1.62
CA TRP A 299 11.10 6.88 2.74
C TRP A 299 11.53 5.62 3.48
N SER A 300 10.58 4.74 3.83
CA SER A 300 10.86 3.57 4.66
C SER A 300 11.64 2.48 3.93
N ILE A 301 11.36 2.28 2.63
CA ILE A 301 11.95 1.20 1.83
C ILE A 301 13.27 1.63 1.19
N VAL A 302 13.40 2.89 0.78
CA VAL A 302 14.50 3.35 -0.09
C VAL A 302 15.49 4.26 0.62
N PHE A 303 15.02 5.22 1.41
CA PHE A 303 15.88 6.27 2.00
C PHE A 303 16.60 5.87 3.30
N ASP A 304 16.52 4.60 3.71
CA ASP A 304 16.81 4.07 5.06
C ASP A 304 15.83 4.58 6.12
N ASN A 305 15.10 3.65 6.73
CA ASN A 305 14.26 3.93 7.87
C ASN A 305 15.01 3.78 9.19
N GLN A 306 16.19 4.42 9.33
CA GLN A 306 16.91 4.36 10.59
C GLN A 306 15.99 4.83 11.74
N PRO A 307 15.95 4.08 12.86
CA PRO A 307 15.13 4.45 14.00
C PRO A 307 15.41 5.89 14.40
N ILE A 308 14.34 6.66 14.60
CA ILE A 308 14.45 8.04 15.03
C ILE A 308 14.23 8.12 16.53
N ASP A 309 15.29 8.47 17.24
CA ASP A 309 15.24 8.59 18.70
C ASP A 309 14.63 9.91 19.20
N THR A 310 14.53 10.92 18.34
CA THR A 310 14.07 12.27 18.73
C THR A 310 12.72 12.61 18.09
N ILE A 311 11.79 13.13 18.89
CA ILE A 311 10.49 13.62 18.41
C ILE A 311 10.64 14.64 17.26
N GLY A 312 11.63 15.55 17.36
CA GLY A 312 11.88 16.56 16.32
C GLY A 312 12.11 15.95 14.93
N ARG A 313 12.98 14.93 14.82
CA ARG A 313 13.23 14.23 13.56
C ARG A 313 12.00 13.44 13.07
N LYS A 314 11.19 12.87 13.96
CA LYS A 314 9.93 12.19 13.60
C LYS A 314 8.95 13.17 12.97
N VAL A 315 8.80 14.34 13.59
CA VAL A 315 7.98 15.44 13.06
C VAL A 315 8.53 15.92 11.72
N SER A 316 9.84 16.13 11.59
CA SER A 316 10.44 16.52 10.31
C SER A 316 10.17 15.52 9.20
N ARG A 317 10.27 14.21 9.49
CA ARG A 317 9.97 13.15 8.51
C ARG A 317 8.52 13.25 8.04
N ILE A 318 7.56 13.40 8.96
CA ILE A 318 6.14 13.61 8.61
C ILE A 318 5.96 14.85 7.75
N VAL A 319 6.52 16.00 8.16
CA VAL A 319 6.35 17.27 7.43
C VAL A 319 6.89 17.13 6.01
N ILE A 320 8.03 16.47 5.83
CA ILE A 320 8.64 16.25 4.51
C ILE A 320 7.76 15.31 3.68
N THR A 321 7.37 14.14 4.21
CA THR A 321 6.59 13.15 3.42
C THR A 321 5.20 13.68 3.07
N TYR A 322 4.52 14.36 4.00
CA TYR A 322 3.22 14.98 3.74
C TYR A 322 3.36 16.15 2.77
N GLY A 323 4.37 17.00 2.92
CA GLY A 323 4.66 18.09 1.99
C GLY A 323 4.88 17.60 0.57
N LEU A 324 5.71 16.55 0.40
CA LEU A 324 5.94 15.93 -0.90
C LEU A 324 4.67 15.29 -1.48
N GLY A 325 3.84 14.65 -0.66
CA GLY A 325 2.55 14.10 -1.08
C GLY A 325 1.58 15.18 -1.56
N LEU A 326 1.50 16.32 -0.87
CA LEU A 326 0.70 17.48 -1.27
C LEU A 326 1.16 18.06 -2.61
N VAL A 327 2.47 18.24 -2.76
CA VAL A 327 3.07 18.71 -4.02
C VAL A 327 2.79 17.72 -5.15
N SER A 328 2.93 16.42 -4.88
CA SER A 328 2.67 15.37 -5.86
C SER A 328 1.21 15.36 -6.30
N PHE A 329 0.27 15.43 -5.35
CA PHE A 329 -1.17 15.53 -5.64
C PHE A 329 -1.49 16.77 -6.49
N TYR A 330 -0.90 17.93 -6.14
CA TYR A 330 -1.11 19.17 -6.89
C TYR A 330 -0.57 19.07 -8.32
N VAL A 331 0.69 18.66 -8.49
CA VAL A 331 1.31 18.51 -9.81
C VAL A 331 0.57 17.46 -10.65
N TYR A 332 0.13 16.37 -10.00
CA TYR A 332 -0.61 15.30 -10.65
C TYR A 332 -1.92 15.81 -11.26
N THR A 333 -2.78 16.36 -10.40
CA THR A 333 -4.15 16.73 -10.76
C THR A 333 -4.24 17.94 -11.69
N ARG A 334 -3.20 18.79 -11.72
CA ARG A 334 -3.16 20.02 -12.54
C ARG A 334 -2.49 19.86 -13.90
N TRP A 335 -1.66 18.84 -14.06
CA TRP A 335 -0.84 18.70 -15.26
C TRP A 335 -0.60 17.24 -15.62
N PHE A 336 0.03 16.48 -14.73
CA PHE A 336 0.57 15.17 -15.11
C PHE A 336 -0.52 14.20 -15.59
N ALA A 337 -1.65 14.14 -14.88
CA ALA A 337 -2.75 13.23 -15.22
C ALA A 337 -3.29 13.48 -16.64
N VAL A 338 -3.56 14.74 -16.97
CA VAL A 338 -4.23 15.12 -18.21
C VAL A 338 -3.24 15.18 -19.38
N ASN A 339 -2.09 15.82 -19.16
CA ASN A 339 -1.16 16.13 -20.24
C ASN A 339 -0.16 15.00 -20.52
N VAL A 340 0.08 14.12 -19.55
CA VAL A 340 1.09 13.06 -19.66
C VAL A 340 0.45 11.68 -19.66
N LEU A 341 -0.47 11.41 -18.73
CA LEU A 341 -1.15 10.11 -18.62
C LEU A 341 -2.46 10.01 -19.43
N HIS A 342 -2.92 11.13 -20.00
CA HIS A 342 -4.14 11.24 -20.80
C HIS A 342 -5.41 10.77 -20.08
N GLU A 343 -5.45 10.95 -18.76
CA GLU A 343 -6.64 10.67 -17.95
C GLU A 343 -7.74 11.71 -18.19
N ALA A 344 -8.97 11.35 -17.80
CA ALA A 344 -10.13 12.21 -17.97
C ALA A 344 -10.01 13.50 -17.12
N GLU A 345 -10.31 14.62 -17.75
CA GLU A 345 -10.53 15.90 -17.07
C GLU A 345 -11.87 15.88 -16.32
N ILE A 346 -11.89 16.48 -15.14
CA ILE A 346 -13.14 16.77 -14.40
C ILE A 346 -13.64 18.15 -14.80
N ILE A 347 -12.72 19.10 -14.84
CA ILE A 347 -12.87 20.40 -15.49
C ILE A 347 -11.58 20.66 -16.29
N LYS A 348 -11.62 21.63 -17.19
CA LYS A 348 -10.43 22.01 -17.96
C LYS A 348 -9.23 22.30 -17.05
N GLY A 349 -8.12 21.57 -17.23
CA GLY A 349 -6.89 21.72 -16.45
C GLY A 349 -6.93 21.16 -15.03
N PHE A 350 -7.94 20.34 -14.68
CA PHE A 350 -8.00 19.61 -13.42
C PHE A 350 -8.69 18.26 -13.58
N GLY A 351 -8.03 17.17 -13.21
CA GLY A 351 -8.62 15.85 -13.27
C GLY A 351 -7.67 14.73 -12.89
N GLY A 352 -8.00 13.54 -13.36
CA GLY A 352 -7.25 12.33 -13.11
C GLY A 352 -7.65 11.52 -11.88
N ASP A 353 -6.99 10.39 -11.74
CA ASP A 353 -7.15 9.39 -10.70
C ASP A 353 -5.79 9.06 -10.05
N PRO A 354 -5.31 9.90 -9.13
CA PRO A 354 -4.06 9.65 -8.40
C PRO A 354 -3.94 8.24 -7.83
N LEU A 355 -5.04 7.64 -7.36
CA LEU A 355 -5.09 6.32 -6.75
C LEU A 355 -4.46 5.26 -7.67
N THR A 356 -4.97 5.12 -8.89
CA THR A 356 -4.50 4.07 -9.81
C THR A 356 -3.06 4.27 -10.24
N TRP A 357 -2.66 5.49 -10.61
CA TRP A 357 -1.28 5.77 -11.03
C TRP A 357 -0.28 5.60 -9.88
N VAL A 358 -0.58 6.16 -8.71
CA VAL A 358 0.34 6.11 -7.58
C VAL A 358 0.41 4.69 -6.99
N ASP A 359 -0.68 3.92 -6.98
CA ASP A 359 -0.64 2.51 -6.60
C ASP A 359 0.19 1.68 -7.60
N LEU A 360 0.19 2.02 -8.90
CA LEU A 360 1.11 1.41 -9.86
C LEU A 360 2.57 1.73 -9.51
N MET A 361 2.88 2.96 -9.12
CA MET A 361 4.22 3.32 -8.64
C MET A 361 4.59 2.55 -7.36
N VAL A 362 3.64 2.38 -6.44
CA VAL A 362 3.83 1.59 -5.22
C VAL A 362 4.08 0.12 -5.56
N LEU A 363 3.31 -0.47 -6.47
CA LEU A 363 3.54 -1.86 -6.89
C LEU A 363 4.92 -2.04 -7.52
N VAL A 364 5.32 -1.16 -8.44
CA VAL A 364 6.64 -1.21 -9.07
C VAL A 364 7.76 -1.06 -8.03
N MET A 365 7.59 -0.16 -7.06
CA MET A 365 8.51 -0.01 -5.93
C MET A 365 8.62 -1.29 -5.11
N LEU A 366 7.49 -1.91 -4.75
CA LEU A 366 7.47 -3.15 -3.98
C LEU A 366 8.14 -4.29 -4.76
N ILE A 367 7.89 -4.42 -6.06
CA ILE A 367 8.56 -5.41 -6.90
C ILE A 367 10.07 -5.13 -6.92
N TYR A 368 10.49 -3.92 -7.29
CA TYR A 368 11.91 -3.63 -7.48
C TYR A 368 12.71 -3.64 -6.18
N ALA A 369 12.26 -2.90 -5.16
CA ALA A 369 12.99 -2.73 -3.93
C ALA A 369 12.83 -3.94 -3.00
N VAL A 370 11.66 -4.58 -2.97
CA VAL A 370 11.35 -5.67 -2.02
C VAL A 370 11.52 -7.04 -2.65
N TYR A 371 10.86 -7.35 -3.77
CA TYR A 371 11.03 -8.68 -4.41
C TYR A 371 12.44 -8.86 -4.95
N PHE A 372 12.96 -7.90 -5.71
CA PHE A 372 14.31 -7.97 -6.27
C PHE A 372 15.39 -7.46 -5.31
N GLY A 373 15.03 -6.95 -4.13
CA GLY A 373 16.02 -6.48 -3.15
C GLY A 373 16.91 -5.36 -3.71
N SER A 374 16.36 -4.49 -4.57
CA SER A 374 17.09 -3.44 -5.27
C SER A 374 18.22 -3.96 -6.19
N TYR A 375 18.06 -5.17 -6.75
CA TYR A 375 19.08 -5.82 -7.58
C TYR A 375 19.67 -4.87 -8.64
N GLY A 376 21.00 -4.82 -8.70
CA GLY A 376 21.75 -3.91 -9.57
C GLY A 376 22.10 -2.56 -8.94
N LEU A 377 21.53 -2.19 -7.79
CA LEU A 377 21.91 -1.04 -6.99
C LEU A 377 22.39 -1.48 -5.60
N THR A 378 23.45 -0.85 -5.12
CA THR A 378 23.99 -1.10 -3.78
C THR A 378 24.19 0.23 -3.08
N LYS A 379 23.76 0.31 -1.83
CA LYS A 379 23.99 1.49 -1.00
C LYS A 379 25.39 1.43 -0.40
N ARG A 380 26.15 2.52 -0.52
CA ARG A 380 27.52 2.66 -0.01
C ARG A 380 27.55 3.15 1.43
#